data_AF-A0A1J3EH06-F1
#
_entry.id   AF-A0A1J3EH06-F1
#
_cell.length_a   1.000
_cell.length_b   1.000
_cell.length_c   1.000
_cell.angle_alpha   90.00
_cell.angle_beta   90.00
_cell.angle_gamma   90.00
#
_symmetry.space_group_name_H-M   'P 1'
#
loop_
_entity.id
_entity.type
_entity.pdbx_description
1 polymer ?
#
loop_
_entity_poly.entity_id
_entity_poly.type
_entity_poly.pdbx_seq_one_letter_code
_entity_poly.pdbx_strand_id
1 'polypeptide(L)'
;RKVLPSLSVRHVVDLINHNPLSLPHRSIFAFFKFISSQPGFRFTVESYFAMARFLSAHEMFAEAQSLIALVVSRKGKNSASSVFVALVEMRGTSTCDFLVDALMITYTDLGFI
;
A
#
# COMPACT_ATOMS: atom_id res chain seq x y z
N ARG A 1 -9.30 -2.35 -21.98
CA ARG A 1 -9.45 -3.83 -21.85
C ARG A 1 -9.11 -4.17 -20.40
N LYS A 2 -10.01 -4.76 -19.60
CA LYS A 2 -9.67 -5.23 -18.23
C LYS A 2 -8.80 -6.48 -18.36
N VAL A 3 -7.72 -6.61 -17.57
CA VAL A 3 -6.82 -7.77 -17.61
C VAL A 3 -7.54 -9.07 -17.29
N LEU A 4 -8.40 -9.01 -16.26
CA LEU A 4 -9.32 -10.08 -15.89
C LEU A 4 -10.66 -9.42 -15.55
N PRO A 5 -11.76 -9.72 -16.27
CA PRO A 5 -13.04 -9.03 -16.08
C PRO A 5 -13.59 -9.10 -14.66
N SER A 6 -13.30 -10.19 -13.94
CA SER A 6 -13.77 -10.49 -12.58
C SER A 6 -12.78 -10.09 -11.48
N LEU A 7 -11.57 -9.64 -11.80
CA LEU A 7 -10.60 -9.24 -10.78
C LEU A 7 -11.05 -7.94 -10.12
N SER A 8 -11.18 -7.97 -8.79
CA SER A 8 -11.52 -6.82 -7.97
C SER A 8 -10.34 -6.43 -7.08
N VAL A 9 -10.35 -5.20 -6.56
CA VAL A 9 -9.38 -4.74 -5.55
C VAL A 9 -9.38 -5.67 -4.34
N ARG A 10 -10.55 -6.15 -3.92
CA ARG A 10 -10.70 -7.08 -2.80
C ARG A 10 -9.93 -8.38 -3.02
N HIS A 11 -10.00 -8.98 -4.22
CA HIS A 11 -9.23 -10.19 -4.53
C HIS A 11 -7.71 -9.98 -4.39
N VAL A 12 -7.21 -8.81 -4.78
CA VAL A 12 -5.78 -8.49 -4.63
C VAL A 12 -5.43 -8.29 -3.16
N VAL A 13 -6.24 -7.56 -2.40
CA VAL A 13 -6.02 -7.34 -0.95
C VAL A 13 -6.09 -8.67 -0.18
N ASP A 14 -7.03 -9.54 -0.51
CA ASP A 14 -7.16 -10.87 0.11
C ASP A 14 -5.92 -11.73 -0.18
N LEU A 15 -5.37 -11.68 -1.40
CA LEU A 15 -4.12 -12.35 -1.76
C LEU A 15 -2.94 -11.82 -0.91
N ILE A 16 -2.83 -10.51 -0.74
CA ILE A 16 -1.77 -9.87 0.06
C ILE A 16 -1.85 -10.29 1.51
N ASN A 17 -3.05 -10.29 2.09
CA ASN A 17 -3.25 -10.54 3.51
C ASN A 17 -3.12 -12.03 3.88
N HIS A 18 -3.52 -12.94 2.99
CA HIS A 18 -3.57 -14.38 3.31
C HIS A 18 -2.45 -15.19 2.66
N ASN A 19 -1.96 -14.76 1.50
CA ASN A 19 -0.98 -15.49 0.68
C ASN A 19 -1.11 -17.03 0.76
N PRO A 20 -2.29 -17.60 0.41
CA PRO A 20 -2.62 -18.99 0.73
C PRO A 20 -1.70 -20.01 0.04
N LEU A 21 -1.01 -19.60 -1.02
CA LEU A 21 -0.10 -20.44 -1.80
C LEU A 21 1.38 -20.23 -1.43
N SER A 22 1.66 -19.48 -0.36
CA SER A 22 3.04 -19.13 0.04
C SER A 22 3.89 -18.58 -1.13
N LEU A 23 3.28 -17.73 -1.95
CA LEU A 23 3.95 -17.13 -3.10
C LEU A 23 5.12 -16.27 -2.62
N PRO A 24 6.23 -16.19 -3.39
CA PRO A 24 7.33 -15.31 -3.06
C PRO A 24 6.86 -13.85 -2.94
N HIS A 25 7.30 -13.15 -1.89
CA HIS A 25 6.85 -11.78 -1.60
C HIS A 25 7.11 -10.81 -2.77
N ARG A 26 8.24 -10.99 -3.47
CA ARG A 26 8.57 -10.24 -4.68
C ARG A 26 7.59 -10.50 -5.83
N SER A 27 7.06 -11.71 -5.96
CA SER A 27 6.06 -12.05 -6.97
C SER A 27 4.71 -11.38 -6.68
N ILE A 28 4.29 -11.35 -5.41
CA ILE A 28 3.07 -10.64 -4.99
C ILE A 28 3.21 -9.13 -5.24
N PHE A 29 4.37 -8.56 -4.90
CA PHE A 29 4.64 -7.15 -5.18
C PHE A 29 4.68 -6.83 -6.68
N ALA A 30 5.33 -7.68 -7.48
CA ALA A 30 5.35 -7.54 -8.93
C ALA A 30 3.92 -7.61 -9.52
N PHE A 31 3.10 -8.56 -9.05
CA PHE A 31 1.70 -8.67 -9.44
C PHE A 31 0.90 -7.42 -9.08
N PHE A 32 1.06 -6.90 -7.85
CA PHE A 32 0.41 -5.65 -7.44
C PHE A 32 0.79 -4.47 -8.32
N LYS A 33 2.08 -4.29 -8.64
CA LYS A 33 2.54 -3.25 -9.58
C LYS A 33 1.92 -3.43 -10.96
N PHE A 34 1.91 -4.66 -11.47
CA PHE A 34 1.31 -4.98 -12.77
C PHE A 34 -0.19 -4.65 -12.79
N ILE A 35 -0.94 -4.97 -11.74
CA ILE A 35 -2.37 -4.62 -11.65
C ILE A 35 -2.56 -3.11 -11.53
N SER A 36 -1.72 -2.42 -10.74
CA SER A 36 -1.78 -0.97 -10.58
C SER A 36 -1.50 -0.21 -11.87
N SER A 37 -0.77 -0.81 -12.82
CA SER A 37 -0.49 -0.19 -14.13
C SER A 37 -1.62 -0.39 -15.15
N GLN A 38 -2.67 -1.14 -14.81
CA GLN A 38 -3.74 -1.45 -15.77
C GLN A 38 -4.74 -0.30 -15.90
N PRO A 39 -5.10 0.09 -17.14
CA PRO A 39 -6.14 1.09 -17.35
C PRO A 39 -7.48 0.68 -16.73
N GLY A 40 -8.03 1.56 -15.90
CA GLY A 40 -9.33 1.35 -15.24
C GLY A 40 -9.29 0.46 -14.00
N PHE A 41 -8.11 0.01 -13.55
CA PHE A 41 -7.95 -0.62 -12.24
C PHE A 41 -7.35 0.39 -11.26
N ARG A 42 -8.08 0.74 -10.20
CA ARG A 42 -7.64 1.75 -9.22
C ARG A 42 -7.64 1.16 -7.82
N PHE A 43 -6.46 1.06 -7.24
CA PHE A 43 -6.28 0.75 -5.83
C PHE A 43 -6.69 1.93 -4.95
N THR A 44 -7.17 1.62 -3.75
CA THR A 44 -7.47 2.59 -2.69
C THR A 44 -6.24 2.82 -1.81
N VAL A 45 -6.28 3.81 -0.91
CA VAL A 45 -5.17 4.08 0.03
C VAL A 45 -4.89 2.85 0.89
N GLU A 46 -5.95 2.21 1.37
CA GLU A 46 -5.92 1.01 2.20
C GLU A 46 -5.28 -0.16 1.45
N SER A 47 -5.47 -0.24 0.13
CA SER A 47 -4.81 -1.26 -0.70
C SER A 47 -3.29 -1.05 -0.75
N TYR A 48 -2.83 0.21 -0.83
CA TYR A 48 -1.41 0.53 -0.78
C TYR A 48 -0.82 0.30 0.61
N PHE A 49 -1.55 0.63 1.68
CA PHE A 49 -1.10 0.32 3.05
C PHE A 49 -1.06 -1.19 3.33
N ALA A 50 -2.02 -1.97 2.80
CA ALA A 50 -1.97 -3.42 2.91
C ALA A 50 -0.69 -3.98 2.26
N MET A 51 -0.34 -3.50 1.06
CA MET A 51 0.90 -3.89 0.39
C MET A 51 2.15 -3.37 1.14
N ALA A 52 2.16 -2.12 1.60
CA ALA A 52 3.28 -1.57 2.35
C ALA A 52 3.52 -2.36 3.64
N ARG A 53 2.47 -2.71 4.40
CA ARG A 53 2.54 -3.56 5.59
C ARG A 53 3.10 -4.95 5.26
N PHE A 54 2.62 -5.56 4.18
CA PHE A 54 3.14 -6.85 3.71
C PHE A 54 4.64 -6.78 3.37
N LEU A 55 5.08 -5.74 2.68
CA LEU A 55 6.48 -5.51 2.36
C LEU A 55 7.32 -5.29 3.62
N SER A 56 6.87 -4.45 4.56
CA SER A 56 7.55 -4.20 5.83
C SER A 56 7.67 -5.46 6.69
N ALA A 57 6.64 -6.31 6.73
CA ALA A 57 6.67 -7.59 7.45
C ALA A 57 7.68 -8.59 6.85
N HIS A 58 8.13 -8.36 5.61
CA HIS A 58 9.14 -9.13 4.91
C HIS A 58 10.43 -8.33 4.68
N GLU A 59 10.67 -7.31 5.51
CA GLU A 59 11.90 -6.48 5.51
C GLU A 59 12.18 -5.72 4.20
N MET A 60 11.18 -5.57 3.34
CA MET A 60 11.24 -4.81 2.09
C MET A 60 10.90 -3.33 2.32
N PHE A 61 11.64 -2.69 3.22
CA PHE A 61 11.35 -1.34 3.72
C PHE A 61 11.46 -0.26 2.63
N ALA A 62 12.41 -0.38 1.71
CA ALA A 62 12.58 0.60 0.63
C ALA A 62 11.37 0.59 -0.32
N GLU A 63 10.87 -0.60 -0.66
CA GLU A 63 9.68 -0.77 -1.48
C GLU A 63 8.42 -0.29 -0.73
N ALA A 64 8.31 -0.58 0.58
CA ALA A 64 7.22 -0.08 1.40
C ALA A 64 7.22 1.46 1.45
N GLN A 65 8.36 2.09 1.76
CA GLN A 65 8.53 3.56 1.77
C GLN A 65 8.12 4.18 0.43
N SER A 66 8.51 3.55 -0.68
CA SER A 66 8.17 4.03 -2.04
C SER A 66 6.65 4.04 -2.28
N LEU A 67 5.91 3.07 -1.76
CA LEU A 67 4.45 3.07 -1.83
C LEU A 67 3.83 4.16 -0.96
N ILE A 68 4.39 4.43 0.22
CA ILE A 68 3.95 5.51 1.10
C ILE A 68 4.16 6.87 0.43
N ALA A 69 5.34 7.10 -0.15
CA ALA A 69 5.64 8.29 -0.94
C ALA A 69 4.67 8.48 -2.10
N LEU A 70 4.31 7.39 -2.80
CA LEU A 70 3.30 7.43 -3.86
C LEU A 70 1.90 7.82 -3.35
N VAL A 71 1.48 7.30 -2.20
CA VAL A 71 0.19 7.67 -1.59
C VAL A 71 0.17 9.15 -1.22
N VAL A 72 1.19 9.62 -0.49
CA VAL A 72 1.24 11.01 0.00
C VAL A 72 1.34 11.99 -1.17
N SER A 73 2.22 11.74 -2.14
CA SER A 73 2.35 12.62 -3.32
C SER A 73 1.05 12.75 -4.12
N ARG A 74 0.25 11.68 -4.23
CA ARG A 74 -1.04 11.70 -4.93
C ARG A 74 -2.16 12.36 -4.12
N LYS A 75 -2.07 12.31 -2.79
CA LYS A 75 -3.10 12.88 -1.90
C LYS A 75 -2.84 14.36 -1.56
N GLY A 76 -1.57 14.77 -1.51
CA GLY A 76 -1.14 16.15 -1.38
C GLY A 76 -1.04 16.66 0.07
N LYS A 77 -0.65 17.93 0.21
CA LYS A 77 -0.32 18.55 1.50
C LYS A 77 -1.38 18.40 2.59
N ASN A 78 -2.65 18.64 2.24
CA ASN A 78 -3.75 18.69 3.20
C ASN A 78 -4.34 17.31 3.53
N SER A 79 -3.71 16.21 3.11
CA SER A 79 -4.26 14.87 3.30
C SER A 79 -3.79 14.14 4.54
N ALA A 80 -2.81 14.69 5.28
CA ALA A 80 -2.17 14.03 6.42
C ALA A 80 -3.18 13.33 7.34
N SER A 81 -4.12 14.09 7.90
CA SER A 81 -5.16 13.55 8.78
C SER A 81 -5.91 12.36 8.17
N SER A 82 -6.47 12.51 6.96
CA SER A 82 -7.20 11.41 6.30
C SER A 82 -6.34 10.18 5.97
N VAL A 83 -5.06 10.38 5.65
CA VAL A 83 -4.12 9.29 5.34
C VAL A 83 -3.72 8.55 6.63
N PHE A 84 -3.49 9.27 7.73
CA PHE A 84 -3.24 8.66 9.03
C PHE A 84 -4.47 7.92 9.55
N VAL A 85 -5.68 8.48 9.40
CA VAL A 85 -6.93 7.78 9.73
C VAL A 85 -7.05 6.47 8.96
N ALA A 86 -6.81 6.50 7.64
CA ALA A 86 -6.86 5.29 6.82
C ALA A 86 -5.82 4.23 7.25
N LEU A 87 -4.66 4.63 7.77
CA LEU A 87 -3.67 3.71 8.35
C LEU A 87 -4.18 3.10 9.66
N VAL A 88 -4.76 3.91 10.55
CA VAL A 88 -5.28 3.46 11.86
C VAL A 88 -6.51 2.56 11.71
N GLU A 89 -7.37 2.84 10.73
CA GLU A 89 -8.58 2.06 10.45
C GLU A 89 -8.28 0.68 9.83
N MET A 90 -7.05 0.43 9.38
CA MET A 90 -6.61 -0.87 8.89
C MET A 90 -6.59 -1.88 10.05
N ARG A 91 -7.73 -2.53 10.30
CA ARG A 91 -7.94 -3.50 11.40
C ARG A 91 -6.95 -4.66 11.31
N GLY A 92 -6.20 -4.90 12.39
CA GLY A 92 -5.31 -6.06 12.52
C GLY A 92 -4.05 -5.68 13.31
N THR A 93 -3.74 -6.47 14.32
CA THR A 93 -2.67 -6.34 15.32
C THR A 93 -1.35 -5.76 14.79
N SER A 94 -0.84 -4.76 15.53
CA SER A 94 0.33 -3.91 15.27
C SER A 94 0.22 -3.09 13.97
N THR A 95 -0.18 -1.82 14.13
CA THR A 95 0.31 -0.77 13.23
C THR A 95 1.82 -0.98 13.15
N CYS A 96 2.35 -1.28 11.97
CA CYS A 96 3.79 -1.43 11.84
C CYS A 96 4.39 -0.05 12.13
N ASP A 97 5.13 0.12 13.22
CA ASP A 97 5.70 1.41 13.63
C ASP A 97 6.43 2.09 12.47
N PHE A 98 7.09 1.27 11.63
CA PHE A 98 7.68 1.68 10.36
C PHE A 98 6.72 2.47 9.45
N LEU A 99 5.44 2.09 9.30
CA LEU A 99 4.51 2.79 8.41
C LEU A 99 4.12 4.17 8.94
N VAL A 100 4.06 4.32 10.27
CA VAL A 100 3.82 5.62 10.91
C VAL A 100 5.03 6.52 10.68
N ASP A 101 6.24 6.02 10.93
CA ASP A 101 7.49 6.73 10.68
C ASP A 101 7.64 7.10 9.20
N ALA A 102 7.36 6.14 8.31
CA ALA A 102 7.39 6.32 6.87
C ALA A 102 6.49 7.47 6.42
N LEU A 103 5.27 7.57 6.97
CA LEU A 103 4.37 8.68 6.70
C LEU A 103 4.94 10.00 7.21
N MET A 104 5.40 10.07 8.47
CA MET A 104 5.96 11.30 9.04
C MET A 104 7.16 11.81 8.22
N ILE A 105 8.09 10.91 7.90
CA ILE A 105 9.26 11.21 7.04
C ILE A 105 8.78 11.72 5.69
N THR A 106 7.87 11.01 5.03
CA THR A 106 7.39 11.39 3.69
C THR A 106 6.72 12.76 3.66
N TYR A 107 5.84 13.06 4.62
CA TYR A 107 5.20 14.38 4.69
C TYR A 107 6.21 15.50 4.95
N THR A 108 7.24 15.23 5.74
CA THR A 108 8.35 16.17 6.02
C THR A 108 9.20 16.39 4.77
N ASP A 109 9.65 15.32 4.11
CA ASP A 109 10.49 15.37 2.90
C ASP A 109 9.80 16.09 1.73
N LEU A 110 8.48 16.01 1.65
CA LEU A 110 7.68 16.70 0.64
C LEU A 110 7.34 18.16 1.03
N GLY A 111 7.75 18.64 2.21
CA GLY A 111 7.44 20.00 2.70
C GLY A 111 5.95 20.22 2.97
N PHE A 112 5.23 19.16 3.29
CA PHE A 112 3.79 19.20 3.58
C PHE A 112 3.51 19.48 5.06
N ILE A 113 4.50 19.28 5.93
CA ILE A 113 4.53 19.68 7.34
C ILE A 113 5.72 20.60 7.55
#